data_AF-A0A5P3AAT4-F1
#
_entry.id   AF-A0A5P3AAT4-F1
#
_cell.length_a   1.000
_cell.length_b   1.000
_cell.length_c   1.000
_cell.angle_alpha   90.00
_cell.angle_beta   90.00
_cell.angle_gamma   90.00
#
_symmetry.space_group_name_H-M   'P 1'
#
loop_
_entity.id
_entity.type
_entity.pdbx_description
1 polymer ?
#
loop_
_entity_poly.entity_id
_entity_poly.type
_entity_poly.pdbx_seq_one_letter_code
_entity_poly.pdbx_strand_id
1 'polypeptide(L)'
;MPKRAIWICGLFAAEMVLIMLAFQVLASVECRLTPIEAACRGLRGAVVRAMCLGALIGVYLWAAPSARHGFARMARDRDGGKGWVLLHAAAFAAVFVPLFVIAPRDLNELFGYVFPVLTAGALTAMLAGLFWLAAPRDWQRWLQGRTGILLGIAILAFLLPDIANALGPLWYWDILTETTFQGVVLLMSLVTDDMVMAPPFQVIGTPDFLVSIADSCSGVEGFALITAFMGIYAWLFRDTLRMVRFWGVVLPVALALSWMLNIIRITLLILIGDRISPTLAQNGFHSFAGWLFFIALAFGVLVAASRITWLQKDTGHAAPGAPLSEDDAAVKIIPFIIFMVSGVFAQAFWPSPELAYPIQAALMFGALWWGRAVLVRYAAWPDTVAVLAGVGIGVGWLLMAPEPEPASQALMALSPLVFLLWATIRIAGTVLFVPVIEELFFRGYLQSRLDIGGWPGRAISIAVPTAAFAALHGRYLEAGIAGVIFALLVLRRGRLADAIAAHAVANALIAAVAAWRGDWGLI
;
A
#
# COMPACT_ATOMS: atom_id res chain seq x y z
N MET A 1 7.92 -3.48 -25.56
CA MET A 1 9.04 -4.26 -24.97
C MET A 1 8.78 -5.75 -25.19
N PRO A 2 9.80 -6.60 -25.42
CA PRO A 2 9.60 -8.04 -25.52
C PRO A 2 9.22 -8.65 -24.16
N LYS A 3 8.30 -9.63 -24.17
CA LYS A 3 7.75 -10.27 -22.97
C LYS A 3 8.84 -10.79 -22.03
N ARG A 4 9.91 -11.35 -22.58
CA ARG A 4 11.05 -11.87 -21.84
C ARG A 4 11.81 -10.80 -21.05
N ALA A 5 12.05 -9.64 -21.65
CA ALA A 5 12.73 -8.54 -20.95
C ALA A 5 11.90 -8.03 -19.78
N ILE A 6 10.58 -7.90 -19.97
CA ILE A 6 9.66 -7.52 -18.89
C ILE A 6 9.73 -8.54 -17.74
N TRP A 7 9.74 -9.83 -18.06
CA TRP A 7 9.82 -10.89 -17.06
C TRP A 7 11.14 -10.91 -16.28
N ILE A 8 12.27 -10.79 -16.97
CA ILE A 8 13.59 -10.78 -16.31
C ILE A 8 13.74 -9.52 -15.45
N CYS A 9 13.29 -8.36 -15.93
CA CYS A 9 13.29 -7.13 -15.11
C CYS A 9 12.36 -7.25 -13.90
N GLY A 10 11.18 -7.87 -14.05
CA GLY A 10 10.26 -8.14 -12.95
C GLY A 10 10.85 -9.10 -11.91
N LEU A 11 11.55 -10.14 -12.37
CA LEU A 11 12.28 -11.07 -11.50
C LEU A 11 13.36 -10.33 -10.69
N PHE A 12 14.20 -9.51 -11.32
CA PHE A 12 15.24 -8.77 -10.59
C PHE A 12 14.67 -7.78 -9.57
N ALA A 13 13.53 -7.15 -9.89
CA ALA A 13 12.82 -6.31 -8.93
C ALA A 13 12.34 -7.14 -7.71
N ALA A 14 11.76 -8.32 -7.95
CA ALA A 14 11.31 -9.22 -6.89
C ALA A 14 12.49 -9.75 -6.04
N GLU A 15 13.60 -10.11 -6.69
CA GLU A 15 14.84 -10.54 -6.03
C GLU A 15 15.42 -9.46 -5.12
N MET A 16 15.45 -8.21 -5.59
CA MET A 16 15.93 -7.08 -4.79
C MET A 16 15.02 -6.81 -3.59
N VAL A 17 13.69 -6.92 -3.75
CA VAL A 17 12.74 -6.86 -2.63
C VAL A 17 12.97 -8.01 -1.66
N LEU A 18 13.23 -9.23 -2.13
CA LEU A 18 13.49 -10.38 -1.27
C LEU A 18 14.76 -10.19 -0.42
N ILE A 19 15.84 -9.69 -1.01
CA ILE A 19 17.07 -9.35 -0.28
C ILE A 19 16.79 -8.28 0.78
N MET A 20 16.03 -7.24 0.42
CA MET A 20 15.65 -6.17 1.35
C MET A 20 14.84 -6.72 2.53
N LEU A 21 13.81 -7.53 2.27
CA LEU A 21 12.98 -8.13 3.31
C LEU A 21 13.81 -9.05 4.22
N ALA A 22 14.66 -9.89 3.65
CA ALA A 22 15.45 -10.84 4.43
C ALA A 22 16.44 -10.16 5.38
N PHE A 23 17.20 -9.16 4.90
CA PHE A 23 18.27 -8.55 5.69
C PHE A 23 17.84 -7.31 6.48
N GLN A 24 16.86 -6.53 6.00
CA GLN A 24 16.43 -5.31 6.68
C GLN A 24 15.24 -5.53 7.60
N VAL A 25 14.32 -6.43 7.25
CA VAL A 25 13.08 -6.64 8.01
C VAL A 25 13.20 -7.87 8.92
N LEU A 26 13.50 -9.04 8.35
CA LEU A 26 13.47 -10.30 9.10
C LEU A 26 14.70 -10.48 10.01
N ALA A 27 15.88 -10.10 9.52
CA ALA A 27 17.14 -10.24 10.27
C ALA A 27 17.56 -8.99 11.05
N SER A 28 16.82 -7.87 10.92
CA SER A 28 17.05 -6.60 11.62
C SER A 28 18.52 -6.15 11.67
N VAL A 29 19.23 -6.18 10.53
CA VAL A 29 20.63 -5.74 10.49
C VAL A 29 20.70 -4.22 10.59
N GLU A 30 21.14 -3.67 11.71
CA GLU A 30 21.28 -2.24 11.94
C GLU A 30 22.71 -1.77 11.65
N CYS A 31 22.88 -0.93 10.62
CA CYS A 31 24.23 -0.51 10.21
C CYS A 31 25.05 0.17 11.33
N ARG A 32 24.39 0.83 12.29
CA ARG A 32 25.06 1.47 13.45
C ARG A 32 25.69 0.45 14.41
N LEU A 33 25.18 -0.77 14.42
CA LEU A 33 25.66 -1.88 15.26
C LEU A 33 26.69 -2.75 14.54
N THR A 34 27.07 -2.40 13.31
CA THR A 34 28.04 -3.16 12.52
C THR A 34 29.45 -2.58 12.62
N PRO A 35 30.51 -3.41 12.57
CA PRO A 35 31.89 -2.93 12.60
C PRO A 35 32.30 -2.13 11.34
N ILE A 36 31.47 -2.17 10.29
CA ILE A 36 31.68 -1.52 8.98
C ILE A 36 30.49 -0.63 8.61
N GLU A 37 30.08 0.23 9.53
CA GLU A 37 28.89 1.08 9.42
C GLU A 37 28.77 1.81 8.07
N ALA A 38 29.84 2.47 7.62
CA ALA A 38 29.83 3.23 6.37
C ALA A 38 29.55 2.32 5.14
N ALA A 39 30.15 1.13 5.11
CA ALA A 39 29.93 0.16 4.04
C ALA A 39 28.51 -0.41 4.07
N CYS A 40 27.98 -0.69 5.26
CA CYS A 40 26.58 -1.12 5.44
C CYS A 40 25.59 -0.06 4.95
N ARG A 41 25.79 1.21 5.34
CA ARG A 41 24.96 2.34 4.88
C ARG A 41 25.05 2.51 3.37
N GLY A 42 26.26 2.40 2.81
CA GLY A 42 26.47 2.44 1.36
C GLY A 42 25.71 1.34 0.62
N LEU A 43 25.72 0.11 1.15
CA LEU A 43 24.99 -1.03 0.58
C LEU A 43 23.47 -0.85 0.64
N ARG A 44 22.93 -0.34 1.76
CA ARG A 44 21.50 0.05 1.85
C ARG A 44 21.15 1.12 0.81
N GLY A 45 22.02 2.12 0.66
CA GLY A 45 21.84 3.17 -0.34
C GLY A 45 21.98 2.70 -1.80
N ALA A 46 22.64 1.58 -2.06
CA ALA A 46 22.80 1.02 -3.41
C ALA A 46 21.47 0.54 -3.99
N VAL A 47 20.55 0.03 -3.15
CA VAL A 47 19.21 -0.41 -3.56
C VAL A 47 18.41 0.75 -4.16
N VAL A 48 18.34 1.88 -3.45
CA VAL A 48 17.63 3.07 -3.92
C VAL A 48 18.24 3.59 -5.22
N ARG A 49 19.58 3.64 -5.32
CA ARG A 49 20.29 4.06 -6.54
C ARG A 49 20.01 3.12 -7.72
N ALA A 50 19.94 1.81 -7.48
CA ALA A 50 19.57 0.83 -8.51
C ALA A 50 18.13 1.02 -8.99
N MET A 51 17.18 1.33 -8.08
CA MET A 51 15.81 1.67 -8.45
C MET A 51 15.74 2.96 -9.29
N CYS A 52 16.45 4.01 -8.88
CA CYS A 52 16.57 5.25 -9.66
C CYS A 52 17.13 4.98 -11.06
N LEU A 53 18.19 4.16 -11.16
CA LEU A 53 18.80 3.79 -12.42
C LEU A 53 17.79 3.04 -13.32
N GLY A 54 17.09 2.05 -12.77
CA GLY A 54 16.06 1.29 -13.48
C GLY A 54 14.93 2.19 -13.99
N ALA A 55 14.46 3.12 -13.16
CA ALA A 55 13.42 4.09 -13.53
C ALA A 55 13.88 5.03 -14.66
N LEU A 56 15.08 5.62 -14.53
CA LEU A 56 15.64 6.53 -15.54
C LEU A 56 15.94 5.81 -16.87
N ILE A 57 16.44 4.57 -16.83
CA ILE A 57 16.58 3.74 -18.03
C ILE A 57 15.20 3.43 -18.63
N GLY A 58 14.19 3.14 -17.82
CA GLY A 58 12.81 2.94 -18.27
C GLY A 58 12.27 4.16 -19.00
N VAL A 59 12.46 5.35 -18.44
CA VAL A 59 12.09 6.64 -19.07
C VAL A 59 12.87 6.86 -20.37
N TYR A 60 14.18 6.62 -20.38
CA TYR A 60 14.99 6.75 -21.59
C TYR A 60 14.53 5.80 -22.69
N LEU A 61 14.25 4.54 -22.36
CA LEU A 61 13.73 3.55 -23.32
C LEU A 61 12.30 3.90 -23.77
N TRP A 62 11.52 4.61 -22.96
CA TRP A 62 10.22 5.11 -23.38
C TRP A 62 10.36 6.29 -24.36
N ALA A 63 11.22 7.25 -24.03
CA ALA A 63 11.42 8.51 -24.75
C ALA A 63 12.26 8.38 -26.04
N ALA A 64 13.17 7.39 -26.13
CA ALA A 64 14.05 7.19 -27.27
C ALA A 64 13.70 5.91 -28.06
N PRO A 65 12.87 6.00 -29.12
CA PRO A 65 12.45 4.83 -29.90
C PRO A 65 13.62 4.02 -30.46
N SER A 66 14.70 4.66 -30.90
CA SER A 66 15.87 3.97 -31.45
C SER A 66 16.55 3.07 -30.40
N ALA A 67 16.69 3.55 -29.17
CA ALA A 67 17.22 2.78 -28.05
C ALA A 67 16.27 1.63 -27.66
N ARG A 68 14.96 1.91 -27.63
CA ARG A 68 13.91 0.93 -27.35
C ARG A 68 13.91 -0.23 -28.34
N HIS A 69 13.93 0.05 -29.64
CA HIS A 69 13.93 -0.97 -30.67
C HIS A 69 15.24 -1.76 -30.67
N GLY A 70 16.38 -1.11 -30.42
CA GLY A 70 17.68 -1.77 -30.23
C GLY A 70 17.65 -2.76 -29.06
N PHE A 71 17.17 -2.30 -27.90
CA PHE A 71 17.06 -3.11 -26.69
C PHE A 71 16.07 -4.27 -26.89
N ALA A 72 14.94 -4.00 -27.54
CA ALA A 72 13.92 -5.01 -27.84
C ALA A 72 14.42 -6.09 -28.80
N ARG A 73 15.24 -5.76 -29.80
CA ARG A 73 15.87 -6.74 -30.70
C ARG A 73 16.89 -7.58 -29.95
N MET A 74 17.78 -6.93 -29.22
CA MET A 74 18.79 -7.60 -28.38
C MET A 74 18.17 -8.62 -27.41
N ALA A 75 17.06 -8.27 -26.75
CA ALA A 75 16.37 -9.17 -25.83
C ALA A 75 15.46 -10.23 -26.49
N ARG A 76 15.21 -10.13 -27.80
CA ARG A 76 14.44 -11.14 -28.58
C ARG A 76 15.34 -12.22 -29.15
N ASP A 77 16.51 -11.85 -29.66
CA ASP A 77 17.20 -12.67 -30.65
C ASP A 77 18.04 -13.81 -30.07
N ARG A 78 18.41 -13.81 -28.78
CA ARG A 78 19.18 -14.92 -28.15
C ARG A 78 18.95 -15.04 -26.64
N ASP A 79 19.00 -16.26 -26.10
CA ASP A 79 19.34 -16.45 -24.69
C ASP A 79 20.83 -16.19 -24.48
N GLY A 80 21.22 -15.64 -23.33
CA GLY A 80 22.64 -15.48 -23.00
C GLY A 80 23.41 -16.80 -22.90
N GLY A 81 22.69 -17.92 -22.81
CA GLY A 81 23.16 -19.24 -22.43
C GLY A 81 22.64 -19.65 -21.05
N LYS A 82 22.33 -20.95 -20.89
CA LYS A 82 21.94 -21.56 -19.60
C LYS A 82 22.99 -21.36 -18.50
N GLY A 83 24.27 -21.19 -18.85
CA GLY A 83 25.34 -20.92 -17.91
C GLY A 83 25.14 -19.64 -17.11
N TRP A 84 24.65 -18.56 -17.73
CA TRP A 84 24.36 -17.31 -17.01
C TRP A 84 23.15 -17.42 -16.11
N VAL A 85 22.15 -18.22 -16.49
CA VAL A 85 20.98 -18.51 -15.63
C VAL A 85 21.42 -19.23 -14.37
N LEU A 86 22.24 -20.28 -14.52
CA LEU A 86 22.76 -21.05 -13.40
C LEU A 86 23.66 -20.19 -12.51
N LEU A 87 24.54 -19.37 -13.11
CA LEU A 87 25.40 -18.46 -12.35
C LEU A 87 24.59 -17.40 -11.60
N HIS A 88 23.57 -16.82 -12.24
CA HIS A 88 22.67 -15.86 -11.61
C HIS A 88 21.94 -16.48 -10.42
N ALA A 89 21.31 -17.65 -10.63
CA ALA A 89 20.58 -18.36 -9.57
C ALA A 89 21.51 -18.77 -8.41
N ALA A 90 22.71 -19.28 -8.71
CA ALA A 90 23.68 -19.66 -7.69
C ALA A 90 24.21 -18.44 -6.91
N ALA A 91 24.53 -17.35 -7.60
CA ALA A 91 25.00 -16.12 -6.97
C ALA A 91 23.91 -15.46 -6.12
N PHE A 92 22.66 -15.48 -6.60
CA PHE A 92 21.51 -15.00 -5.84
C PHE A 92 21.28 -15.86 -4.59
N ALA A 93 21.32 -17.19 -4.70
CA ALA A 93 21.21 -18.08 -3.55
C ALA A 93 22.35 -17.85 -2.52
N ALA A 94 23.56 -17.57 -3.01
CA ALA A 94 24.71 -17.27 -2.15
C ALA A 94 24.50 -16.03 -1.27
N VAL A 95 23.71 -15.05 -1.73
CA VAL A 95 23.36 -13.85 -0.93
C VAL A 95 22.65 -14.24 0.38
N PHE A 96 21.89 -15.33 0.40
CA PHE A 96 21.12 -15.77 1.58
C PHE A 96 21.88 -16.73 2.49
N VAL A 97 23.02 -17.28 2.07
CA VAL A 97 23.82 -18.23 2.86
C VAL A 97 24.12 -17.72 4.27
N PRO A 98 24.50 -16.45 4.50
CA PRO A 98 24.76 -15.94 5.83
C PRO A 98 23.59 -16.09 6.81
N LEU A 99 22.35 -16.03 6.34
CA LEU A 99 21.15 -16.17 7.19
C LEU A 99 20.95 -17.59 7.72
N PHE A 100 21.56 -18.59 7.07
CA PHE A 100 21.48 -20.00 7.49
C PHE A 100 22.68 -20.41 8.35
N VAL A 101 23.79 -19.70 8.25
CA VAL A 101 25.06 -20.06 8.91
C VAL A 101 25.30 -19.22 10.16
N ILE A 102 24.77 -17.99 10.22
CA ILE A 102 24.95 -17.06 11.33
C ILE A 102 23.61 -16.89 12.05
N ALA A 103 23.63 -17.05 13.37
CA ALA A 103 22.43 -16.83 14.18
C ALA A 103 22.00 -15.36 14.10
N PRO A 104 20.69 -15.05 14.08
CA PRO A 104 20.20 -13.68 13.90
C PRO A 104 20.81 -12.63 14.86
N ARG A 105 21.04 -13.03 16.12
CA ARG A 105 21.64 -12.17 17.15
C ARG A 105 23.10 -11.75 16.86
N ASP A 106 23.83 -12.56 16.09
CA ASP A 106 25.26 -12.38 15.82
C ASP A 106 25.51 -11.70 14.46
N LEU A 107 24.46 -11.49 13.65
CA LEU A 107 24.56 -10.94 12.29
C LEU A 107 25.13 -9.52 12.24
N ASN A 108 24.81 -8.67 13.21
CA ASN A 108 25.32 -7.29 13.27
C ASN A 108 26.82 -7.27 13.56
N GLU A 109 27.26 -8.06 14.54
CA GLU A 109 28.67 -8.14 14.94
C GLU A 109 29.54 -8.76 13.84
N LEU A 110 29.05 -9.84 13.22
CA LEU A 110 29.76 -10.56 12.16
C LEU A 110 29.53 -9.97 10.75
N PHE A 111 28.91 -8.79 10.64
CA PHE A 111 28.54 -8.21 9.36
C PHE A 111 29.74 -7.96 8.43
N GLY A 112 30.94 -7.78 8.98
CA GLY A 112 32.18 -7.71 8.21
C GLY A 112 32.44 -8.93 7.31
N TYR A 113 32.01 -10.13 7.73
CA TYR A 113 32.09 -11.36 6.94
C TYR A 113 30.88 -11.54 6.01
N VAL A 114 29.72 -11.01 6.40
CA VAL A 114 28.48 -11.05 5.60
C VAL A 114 28.59 -10.14 4.38
N PHE A 115 29.12 -8.93 4.57
CA PHE A 115 29.23 -7.89 3.55
C PHE A 115 29.89 -8.34 2.23
N PRO A 116 31.09 -8.98 2.21
CA PRO A 116 31.70 -9.43 0.97
C PRO A 116 30.87 -10.50 0.25
N VAL A 117 30.22 -11.40 1.00
CA VAL A 117 29.33 -12.42 0.43
C VAL A 117 28.10 -11.77 -0.20
N LEU A 118 27.48 -10.82 0.50
CA LEU A 118 26.30 -10.10 0.01
C LEU A 118 26.62 -9.30 -1.25
N THR A 119 27.72 -8.53 -1.23
CA THR A 119 28.11 -7.65 -2.33
C THR A 119 28.61 -8.42 -3.54
N ALA A 120 29.45 -9.44 -3.35
CA ALA A 120 29.91 -10.29 -4.44
C ALA A 120 28.74 -11.09 -5.04
N GLY A 121 27.90 -11.70 -4.20
CA GLY A 121 26.71 -12.43 -4.63
C GLY A 121 25.76 -11.55 -5.43
N ALA A 122 25.42 -10.37 -4.92
CA ALA A 122 24.52 -9.44 -5.61
C ALA A 122 25.12 -8.90 -6.92
N LEU A 123 26.41 -8.55 -6.95
CA LEU A 123 27.09 -8.06 -8.16
C LEU A 123 27.16 -9.16 -9.22
N THR A 124 27.55 -10.38 -8.84
CA THR A 124 27.59 -11.53 -9.74
C THR A 124 26.20 -11.88 -10.25
N ALA A 125 25.18 -11.88 -9.39
CA ALA A 125 23.79 -12.10 -9.79
C ALA A 125 23.34 -11.02 -10.79
N MET A 126 23.61 -9.74 -10.53
CA MET A 126 23.27 -8.65 -11.45
C MET A 126 23.96 -8.81 -12.81
N LEU A 127 25.27 -9.04 -12.85
CA LEU A 127 26.03 -9.19 -14.10
C LEU A 127 25.60 -10.43 -14.88
N ALA A 128 25.45 -11.57 -14.19
CA ALA A 128 24.94 -12.79 -14.80
C ALA A 128 23.50 -12.61 -15.31
N GLY A 129 22.69 -11.83 -14.60
CA GLY A 129 21.34 -11.47 -15.01
C GLY A 129 21.30 -10.59 -16.27
N LEU A 130 22.18 -9.58 -16.37
CA LEU A 130 22.35 -8.78 -17.59
C LEU A 130 22.78 -9.67 -18.76
N PHE A 131 23.72 -10.59 -18.54
CA PHE A 131 24.19 -11.50 -19.58
C PHE A 131 23.20 -12.61 -19.93
N TRP A 132 22.34 -13.01 -19.00
CA TRP A 132 21.19 -13.85 -19.28
C TRP A 132 20.20 -13.14 -20.21
N LEU A 133 19.95 -11.85 -20.00
CA LEU A 133 19.06 -11.06 -20.86
C LEU A 133 19.59 -10.96 -22.29
N ALA A 134 20.90 -10.72 -22.46
CA ALA A 134 21.55 -10.68 -23.76
C ALA A 134 23.06 -10.93 -23.64
N ALA A 135 23.68 -11.50 -24.69
CA ALA A 135 25.11 -11.79 -24.65
C ALA A 135 25.97 -10.52 -24.50
N PRO A 136 27.17 -10.62 -23.89
CA PRO A 136 28.06 -9.46 -23.69
C PRO A 136 28.36 -8.66 -24.96
N ARG A 137 28.50 -9.35 -26.10
CA ARG A 137 28.76 -8.71 -27.41
C ARG A 137 27.58 -7.87 -27.89
N ASP A 138 26.35 -8.29 -27.59
CA ASP A 138 25.15 -7.57 -28.01
C ASP A 138 24.91 -6.34 -27.13
N TRP A 139 25.25 -6.43 -25.83
CA TRP A 139 25.33 -5.26 -24.97
C TRP A 139 26.36 -4.23 -25.46
N GLN A 140 27.56 -4.67 -25.82
CA GLN A 140 28.58 -3.76 -26.37
C GLN A 140 28.08 -3.03 -27.63
N ARG A 141 27.45 -3.75 -28.56
CA ARG A 141 26.85 -3.15 -29.76
C ARG A 141 25.70 -2.19 -29.44
N TRP A 142 24.88 -2.51 -28.44
CA TRP A 142 23.79 -1.62 -28.03
C TRP A 142 24.31 -0.36 -27.33
N LEU A 143 25.41 -0.45 -26.56
CA LEU A 143 26.05 0.67 -25.90
C LEU A 143 26.79 1.61 -26.88
N GLN A 144 27.28 1.09 -28.01
CA GLN A 144 27.92 1.91 -29.05
C GLN A 144 26.99 3.05 -29.51
N GLY A 145 27.51 4.28 -29.44
CA GLY A 145 26.75 5.51 -29.75
C GLY A 145 25.78 5.97 -28.65
N ARG A 146 25.71 5.27 -27.50
CA ARG A 146 24.81 5.61 -26.38
C ARG A 146 25.54 5.77 -25.03
N THR A 147 26.83 5.43 -24.97
CA THR A 147 27.64 5.45 -23.73
C THR A 147 27.56 6.78 -22.98
N GLY A 148 27.68 7.93 -23.68
CA GLY A 148 27.64 9.24 -23.02
C GLY A 148 26.30 9.52 -22.31
N ILE A 149 25.17 9.22 -22.97
CA ILE A 149 23.84 9.40 -22.38
C ILE A 149 23.62 8.43 -21.22
N LEU A 150 24.01 7.16 -21.39
CA LEU A 150 23.83 6.14 -20.35
C LEU A 150 24.74 6.40 -19.13
N LEU A 151 25.94 6.92 -19.35
CA LEU A 151 26.83 7.38 -18.28
C LEU A 151 26.22 8.58 -17.55
N GLY A 152 25.65 9.55 -18.29
CA GLY A 152 24.90 10.66 -17.69
C GLY A 152 23.72 10.18 -16.85
N ILE A 153 22.95 9.19 -17.34
CA ILE A 153 21.87 8.55 -16.58
C ILE A 153 22.40 7.84 -15.32
N ALA A 154 23.51 7.11 -15.43
CA ALA A 154 24.11 6.42 -14.29
C ALA A 154 24.62 7.39 -13.21
N ILE A 155 25.29 8.48 -13.62
CA ILE A 155 25.74 9.54 -12.70
C ILE A 155 24.54 10.20 -12.04
N LEU A 156 23.51 10.57 -12.82
CA LEU A 156 22.29 11.15 -12.27
C LEU A 156 21.61 10.20 -11.29
N ALA A 157 21.44 8.92 -11.64
CA ALA A 157 20.84 7.91 -10.76
C ALA A 157 21.63 7.72 -9.46
N PHE A 158 22.96 7.82 -9.52
CA PHE A 158 23.84 7.72 -8.35
C PHE A 158 23.69 8.91 -7.40
N LEU A 159 23.61 10.13 -7.96
CA LEU A 159 23.52 11.39 -7.20
C LEU A 159 22.10 11.74 -6.77
N LEU A 160 21.07 11.26 -7.47
CA LEU A 160 19.68 11.68 -7.27
C LEU A 160 19.19 11.50 -5.82
N PRO A 161 19.47 10.38 -5.11
CA PRO A 161 19.06 10.25 -3.71
C PRO A 161 19.78 11.24 -2.79
N ASP A 162 21.06 11.54 -3.05
CA ASP A 162 21.83 12.48 -2.23
C ASP A 162 21.37 13.92 -2.49
N ILE A 163 21.07 14.26 -3.75
CA ILE A 163 20.43 15.53 -4.12
C ILE A 163 19.07 15.64 -3.44
N ALA A 164 18.23 14.60 -3.48
CA ALA A 164 16.93 14.60 -2.82
C ALA A 164 17.05 14.81 -1.30
N ASN A 165 18.01 14.14 -0.65
CA ASN A 165 18.28 14.32 0.78
C ASN A 165 18.80 15.74 1.09
N ALA A 166 19.71 16.26 0.27
CA ALA A 166 20.27 17.61 0.42
C ALA A 166 19.25 18.73 0.17
N LEU A 167 18.28 18.48 -0.72
CA LEU A 167 17.14 19.37 -0.96
C LEU A 167 15.99 19.13 0.02
N GLY A 168 16.08 18.12 0.89
CA GLY A 168 15.08 17.83 1.92
C GLY A 168 14.72 19.05 2.76
N PRO A 169 15.69 19.86 3.26
CA PRO A 169 15.41 21.12 3.95
C PRO A 169 14.62 22.14 3.12
N LEU A 170 14.77 22.17 1.79
CA LEU A 170 13.97 23.06 0.93
C LEU A 170 12.52 22.60 0.78
N TRP A 171 12.23 21.35 1.12
CA TRP A 171 10.88 20.79 1.17
C TRP A 171 10.18 21.13 2.49
N TYR A 172 10.94 21.45 3.54
CA TYR A 172 10.43 21.92 4.82
C TYR A 172 10.32 23.43 4.80
N TRP A 173 9.09 23.91 4.61
CA TRP A 173 8.82 25.33 4.57
C TRP A 173 8.54 25.80 5.98
N ASP A 174 9.54 26.39 6.63
CA ASP A 174 9.40 26.99 7.98
C ASP A 174 8.17 27.89 8.07
N ILE A 175 7.89 28.64 6.99
CA ILE A 175 6.71 29.49 6.85
C ILE A 175 5.42 28.68 6.97
N LEU A 176 5.33 27.49 6.37
CA LEU A 176 4.13 26.65 6.45
C LEU A 176 3.96 26.07 7.85
N THR A 177 5.04 25.66 8.50
CA THR A 177 5.01 25.20 9.91
C THR A 177 4.59 26.34 10.83
N GLU A 178 5.16 27.53 10.67
CA GLU A 178 4.85 28.73 11.47
C GLU A 178 3.40 29.18 11.28
N THR A 179 2.93 29.28 10.03
CA THR A 179 1.55 29.68 9.74
C THR A 179 0.55 28.63 10.21
N THR A 180 0.90 27.33 10.15
CA THR A 180 0.08 26.26 10.75
C THR A 180 0.02 26.42 12.26
N PHE A 181 1.15 26.67 12.93
CA PHE A 181 1.19 26.91 14.37
C PHE A 181 0.31 28.11 14.76
N GLN A 182 0.42 29.23 14.05
CA GLN A 182 -0.43 30.40 14.26
C GLN A 182 -1.91 30.11 14.03
N GLY A 183 -2.24 29.32 13.01
CA GLY A 183 -3.62 28.86 12.76
C GLY A 183 -4.17 28.02 13.90
N VAL A 184 -3.35 27.12 14.46
CA VAL A 184 -3.74 26.30 15.62
C VAL A 184 -3.92 27.16 16.86
N VAL A 185 -3.02 28.13 17.11
CA VAL A 185 -3.16 29.12 18.19
C VAL A 185 -4.49 29.87 18.07
N LEU A 186 -4.82 30.37 16.88
CA LEU A 186 -6.06 31.10 16.64
C LEU A 186 -7.28 30.24 16.95
N LEU A 187 -7.35 29.00 16.42
CA LEU A 187 -8.47 28.12 16.71
C LEU A 187 -8.53 27.71 18.19
N MET A 188 -7.40 27.43 18.82
CA MET A 188 -7.33 27.10 20.25
C MET A 188 -7.85 28.26 21.12
N SER A 189 -7.48 29.51 20.82
CA SER A 189 -7.96 30.69 21.55
C SER A 189 -9.47 30.94 21.45
N LEU A 190 -10.14 30.32 20.47
CA LEU A 190 -11.60 30.39 20.32
C LEU A 190 -12.32 29.29 21.12
N VAL A 191 -11.60 28.26 21.57
CA VAL A 191 -12.19 27.03 22.12
C VAL A 191 -11.78 26.77 23.57
N THR A 192 -10.63 27.27 24.02
CA THR A 192 -10.11 27.04 25.38
C THR A 192 -9.47 28.30 25.95
N ASP A 193 -9.75 28.56 27.24
CA ASP A 193 -9.27 29.75 27.96
C ASP A 193 -7.90 29.53 28.64
N ASP A 194 -7.50 28.27 28.80
CA ASP A 194 -6.32 27.79 29.52
C ASP A 194 -5.18 27.33 28.57
N MET A 195 -5.11 27.91 27.39
CA MET A 195 -4.11 27.58 26.37
C MET A 195 -2.67 27.87 26.87
N VAL A 196 -1.80 26.88 26.78
CA VAL A 196 -0.36 27.00 27.03
C VAL A 196 0.38 26.96 25.70
N MET A 197 1.33 27.88 25.50
CA MET A 197 2.15 27.92 24.29
C MET A 197 3.61 28.28 24.58
N ALA A 198 4.52 27.63 23.87
CA ALA A 198 5.94 27.98 23.84
C ALA A 198 6.39 28.13 22.37
N PRO A 199 6.24 29.34 21.78
CA PRO A 199 6.52 29.60 20.37
C PRO A 199 7.93 29.20 19.88
N PRO A 200 9.03 29.41 20.66
CA PRO A 200 10.37 29.03 20.21
C PRO A 200 10.55 27.53 19.94
N PHE A 201 9.70 26.69 20.57
CA PHE A 201 9.73 25.23 20.41
C PHE A 201 8.50 24.71 19.64
N GLN A 202 7.66 25.62 19.12
CA GLN A 202 6.39 25.30 18.45
C GLN A 202 5.52 24.33 19.26
N VAL A 203 5.51 24.50 20.58
CA VAL A 203 4.67 23.71 21.49
C VAL A 203 3.39 24.47 21.80
N ILE A 204 2.26 23.78 21.73
CA ILE A 204 0.93 24.31 22.05
C ILE A 204 0.08 23.20 22.68
N GLY A 205 -0.81 23.57 23.59
CA GLY A 205 -1.75 22.64 24.19
C GLY A 205 -2.52 23.23 25.37
N THR A 206 -2.90 22.35 26.28
CA THR A 206 -3.45 22.64 27.60
C THR A 206 -2.40 22.28 28.67
N PRO A 207 -2.62 22.60 29.96
CA PRO A 207 -1.69 22.21 31.03
C PRO A 207 -1.47 20.70 31.12
N ASP A 208 -2.49 19.91 30.79
CA ASP A 208 -2.48 18.45 30.92
C ASP A 208 -2.07 17.73 29.63
N PHE A 209 -2.13 18.40 28.47
CA PHE A 209 -1.76 17.81 27.19
C PHE A 209 -1.08 18.82 26.25
N LEU A 210 0.22 18.62 26.02
CA LEU A 210 1.07 19.47 25.18
C LEU A 210 1.52 18.75 23.92
N VAL A 211 1.52 19.45 22.79
CA VAL A 211 1.93 18.92 21.48
C VAL A 211 2.96 19.84 20.85
N SER A 212 4.05 19.27 20.34
CA SER A 212 5.00 19.98 19.48
C SER A 212 4.60 19.80 18.01
N ILE A 213 4.42 20.92 17.30
CA ILE A 213 4.13 20.91 15.86
C ILE A 213 5.47 20.79 15.12
N ALA A 214 5.88 19.55 14.85
CA ALA A 214 7.04 19.27 14.03
C ALA A 214 6.78 19.53 12.53
N ASP A 215 7.84 19.51 11.71
CA ASP A 215 7.75 19.73 10.26
C ASP A 215 6.81 18.75 9.54
N SER A 216 6.67 17.53 10.06
CA SER A 216 5.70 16.55 9.55
C SER A 216 4.24 16.98 9.72
N CYS A 217 3.95 17.89 10.66
CA CYS A 217 2.62 18.42 10.94
C CYS A 217 2.32 19.73 10.20
N SER A 218 3.26 20.26 9.41
CA SER A 218 3.12 21.52 8.64
C SER A 218 2.00 21.50 7.59
N GLY A 219 1.59 20.32 7.13
CA GLY A 219 0.61 20.17 6.05
C GLY A 219 1.21 19.99 4.65
N VAL A 220 2.54 19.98 4.50
CA VAL A 220 3.23 19.71 3.23
C VAL A 220 2.79 18.38 2.61
N GLU A 221 2.61 17.33 3.42
CA GLU A 221 2.13 16.03 2.95
C GLU A 221 0.75 16.13 2.29
N GLY A 222 -0.18 16.87 2.91
CA GLY A 222 -1.51 17.13 2.35
C GLY A 222 -1.43 17.84 1.00
N PHE A 223 -0.55 18.82 0.85
CA PHE A 223 -0.33 19.51 -0.43
C PHE A 223 0.19 18.57 -1.51
N ALA A 224 1.16 17.72 -1.18
CA ALA A 224 1.71 16.74 -2.11
C ALA A 224 0.62 15.75 -2.57
N LEU A 225 -0.13 15.18 -1.62
CA LEU A 225 -1.19 14.20 -1.90
C LEU A 225 -2.32 14.79 -2.73
N ILE A 226 -2.82 15.98 -2.37
CA ILE A 226 -3.90 16.65 -3.11
C ILE A 226 -3.43 17.08 -4.50
N THR A 227 -2.22 17.62 -4.64
CA THR A 227 -1.68 17.99 -5.96
C THR A 227 -1.53 16.76 -6.85
N ALA A 228 -1.01 15.65 -6.32
CA ALA A 228 -0.86 14.40 -7.06
C ALA A 228 -2.23 13.84 -7.49
N PHE A 229 -3.18 13.77 -6.57
CA PHE A 229 -4.56 13.34 -6.85
C PHE A 229 -5.21 14.19 -7.95
N MET A 230 -5.12 15.52 -7.82
CA MET A 230 -5.68 16.45 -8.80
C MET A 230 -4.98 16.35 -10.16
N GLY A 231 -3.67 16.11 -10.19
CA GLY A 231 -2.92 15.84 -11.42
C GLY A 231 -3.40 14.59 -12.14
N ILE A 232 -3.61 13.49 -11.40
CA ILE A 232 -4.17 12.24 -11.94
C ILE A 232 -5.60 12.49 -12.46
N TYR A 233 -6.43 13.18 -11.68
CA TYR A 233 -7.79 13.51 -12.08
C TYR A 233 -7.84 14.37 -13.34
N ALA A 234 -7.05 15.44 -13.40
CA ALA A 234 -6.94 16.30 -14.57
C ALA A 234 -6.44 15.53 -15.80
N TRP A 235 -5.49 14.62 -15.62
CA TRP A 235 -4.99 13.78 -16.71
C TRP A 235 -6.05 12.81 -17.23
N LEU A 236 -6.76 12.11 -16.34
CA LEU A 236 -7.79 11.13 -16.69
C LEU A 236 -8.99 11.79 -17.40
N PHE A 237 -9.38 12.99 -16.95
CA PHE A 237 -10.53 13.73 -17.46
C PHE A 237 -10.11 14.92 -18.34
N ARG A 238 -8.95 14.81 -19.00
CA ARG A 238 -8.39 15.95 -19.76
C ARG A 238 -9.26 16.44 -20.91
N ASP A 239 -10.03 15.52 -21.46
CA ASP A 239 -10.89 15.76 -22.62
C ASP A 239 -12.23 16.36 -22.21
N THR A 240 -12.64 16.23 -20.94
CA THR A 240 -13.89 16.76 -20.39
C THR A 240 -13.71 18.02 -19.54
N LEU A 241 -12.53 18.27 -18.98
CA LEU A 241 -12.27 19.42 -18.09
C LEU A 241 -11.68 20.63 -18.80
N ARG A 242 -12.05 21.83 -18.33
CA ARG A 242 -11.43 23.11 -18.72
C ARG A 242 -10.17 23.36 -17.89
N MET A 243 -9.01 22.97 -18.42
CA MET A 243 -7.71 22.97 -17.73
C MET A 243 -7.34 24.28 -17.03
N VAL A 244 -7.50 25.42 -17.71
CA VAL A 244 -7.12 26.72 -17.14
C VAL A 244 -7.89 27.03 -15.86
N ARG A 245 -9.18 26.68 -15.81
CA ARG A 245 -10.05 26.91 -14.66
C ARG A 245 -9.77 25.93 -13.54
N PHE A 246 -9.52 24.67 -13.90
CA PHE A 246 -9.19 23.63 -12.94
C PHE A 246 -7.89 23.98 -12.19
N TRP A 247 -6.82 24.29 -12.91
CA TRP A 247 -5.54 24.64 -12.30
C TRP A 247 -5.54 26.02 -11.64
N GLY A 248 -6.24 27.00 -12.23
CA GLY A 248 -6.25 28.38 -11.71
C GLY A 248 -7.13 28.60 -10.49
N VAL A 249 -8.16 27.78 -10.26
CA VAL A 249 -9.12 27.98 -9.16
C VAL A 249 -9.25 26.75 -8.28
N VAL A 250 -9.50 25.58 -8.87
CA VAL A 250 -9.79 24.37 -8.07
C VAL A 250 -8.57 23.95 -7.28
N LEU A 251 -7.36 23.97 -7.87
CA LEU A 251 -6.14 23.57 -7.17
C LEU A 251 -5.83 24.48 -5.98
N PRO A 252 -5.75 25.82 -6.13
CA PRO A 252 -5.52 26.71 -4.98
C PRO A 252 -6.56 26.54 -3.87
N VAL A 253 -7.85 26.40 -4.22
CA VAL A 253 -8.92 26.19 -3.23
C VAL A 253 -8.74 24.85 -2.53
N ALA A 254 -8.45 23.77 -3.25
CA ALA A 254 -8.25 22.45 -2.65
C ALA A 254 -7.03 22.43 -1.72
N LEU A 255 -5.94 23.10 -2.08
CA LEU A 255 -4.77 23.26 -1.22
C LEU A 255 -5.10 24.06 0.04
N ALA A 256 -5.78 25.21 -0.10
CA ALA A 256 -6.20 26.02 1.04
C ALA A 256 -7.12 25.23 2.01
N LEU A 257 -8.08 24.48 1.47
CA LEU A 257 -8.96 23.60 2.26
C LEU A 257 -8.17 22.48 2.93
N SER A 258 -7.20 21.86 2.23
CA SER A 258 -6.33 20.84 2.81
C SER A 258 -5.53 21.37 3.99
N TRP A 259 -4.99 22.59 3.88
CA TRP A 259 -4.25 23.23 4.97
C TRP A 259 -5.18 23.58 6.15
N MET A 260 -6.36 24.13 5.88
CA MET A 260 -7.34 24.44 6.93
C MET A 260 -7.82 23.18 7.68
N LEU A 261 -8.07 22.08 6.96
CA LEU A 261 -8.39 20.79 7.58
C LEU A 261 -7.25 20.26 8.43
N ASN A 262 -5.99 20.50 8.05
CA ASN A 262 -4.83 20.13 8.88
C ASN A 262 -4.77 20.94 10.17
N ILE A 263 -5.03 22.25 10.12
CA ILE A 263 -5.12 23.10 11.33
C ILE A 263 -6.22 22.56 12.26
N ILE A 264 -7.42 22.31 11.72
CA ILE A 264 -8.54 21.72 12.48
C ILE A 264 -8.15 20.36 13.07
N ARG A 265 -7.44 19.52 12.31
CA ARG A 265 -6.93 18.23 12.79
C ARG A 265 -6.06 18.40 14.03
N ILE A 266 -5.07 19.29 13.99
CA ILE A 266 -4.15 19.46 15.11
C ILE A 266 -4.88 20.02 16.33
N THR A 267 -5.78 20.99 16.15
CA THR A 267 -6.63 21.50 17.24
C THR A 267 -7.47 20.40 17.86
N LEU A 268 -8.15 19.58 17.06
CA LEU A 268 -8.94 18.45 17.56
C LEU A 268 -8.09 17.41 18.28
N LEU A 269 -6.88 17.13 17.78
CA LEU A 269 -5.94 16.22 18.43
C LEU A 269 -5.60 16.67 19.85
N ILE A 270 -5.33 17.97 20.03
CA ILE A 270 -5.05 18.55 21.36
C ILE A 270 -6.27 18.40 22.28
N LEU A 271 -7.45 18.78 21.80
CA LEU A 271 -8.69 18.72 22.59
C LEU A 271 -9.10 17.29 22.97
N ILE A 272 -8.90 16.32 22.06
CA ILE A 272 -9.14 14.90 22.33
C ILE A 272 -8.11 14.39 23.35
N GLY A 273 -6.84 14.78 23.21
CA GLY A 273 -5.78 14.37 24.11
C GLY A 273 -6.00 14.84 25.55
N ASP A 274 -6.46 16.08 25.69
CA ASP A 274 -6.78 16.72 26.97
C ASP A 274 -8.08 16.16 27.60
N ARG A 275 -9.19 16.15 26.85
CA ARG A 275 -10.53 15.93 27.43
C ARG A 275 -11.03 14.50 27.37
N ILE A 276 -10.47 13.66 26.50
CA ILE A 276 -10.99 12.30 26.24
C ILE A 276 -9.93 11.27 26.59
N SER A 277 -8.81 11.28 25.87
CA SER A 277 -7.77 10.28 26.03
C SER A 277 -6.48 10.68 25.29
N PRO A 278 -5.35 10.80 26.00
CA PRO A 278 -4.04 11.00 25.39
C PRO A 278 -3.68 9.88 24.40
N THR A 279 -4.06 8.63 24.70
CA THR A 279 -3.75 7.47 23.86
C THR A 279 -4.57 7.48 22.57
N LEU A 280 -5.85 7.88 22.62
CA LEU A 280 -6.67 8.03 21.41
C LEU A 280 -6.11 9.14 20.51
N ALA A 281 -5.69 10.27 21.09
CA ALA A 281 -5.12 11.37 20.33
C ALA A 281 -3.84 10.97 19.57
N GLN A 282 -2.92 10.27 20.24
CA GLN A 282 -1.61 9.91 19.68
C GLN A 282 -1.67 8.68 18.75
N ASN A 283 -2.29 7.59 19.18
CA ASN A 283 -2.24 6.31 18.45
C ASN A 283 -3.38 6.14 17.45
N GLY A 284 -4.51 6.82 17.66
CA GLY A 284 -5.68 6.76 16.79
C GLY A 284 -5.78 8.00 15.91
N PHE A 285 -6.26 9.10 16.48
CA PHE A 285 -6.64 10.29 15.74
C PHE A 285 -5.47 10.87 14.92
N HIS A 286 -4.27 10.99 15.47
CA HIS A 286 -3.10 11.51 14.76
C HIS A 286 -2.78 10.74 13.46
N SER A 287 -2.82 9.41 13.53
CA SER A 287 -2.44 8.52 12.42
C SER A 287 -3.54 8.35 11.37
N PHE A 288 -4.82 8.37 11.76
CA PHE A 288 -5.93 8.02 10.87
C PHE A 288 -6.77 9.22 10.40
N ALA A 289 -6.87 10.30 11.18
CA ALA A 289 -7.71 11.45 10.82
C ALA A 289 -7.22 12.18 9.57
N GLY A 290 -5.90 12.21 9.34
CA GLY A 290 -5.32 12.80 8.12
C GLY A 290 -5.85 12.13 6.85
N TRP A 291 -5.92 10.79 6.85
CA TRP A 291 -6.49 10.03 5.75
C TRP A 291 -7.98 10.29 5.55
N LEU A 292 -8.75 10.39 6.63
CA LEU A 292 -10.19 10.70 6.54
C LEU A 292 -10.45 12.08 5.94
N PHE A 293 -9.73 13.11 6.38
CA PHE A 293 -9.86 14.46 5.83
C PHE A 293 -9.40 14.54 4.38
N PHE A 294 -8.33 13.84 4.02
CA PHE A 294 -7.91 13.72 2.63
C PHE A 294 -8.98 13.06 1.76
N ILE A 295 -9.54 11.92 2.19
CA ILE A 295 -10.59 11.20 1.46
C ILE A 295 -11.83 12.09 1.29
N ALA A 296 -12.27 12.75 2.37
CA ALA A 296 -13.42 13.65 2.35
C ALA A 296 -13.20 14.82 1.38
N LEU A 297 -12.02 15.45 1.42
CA LEU A 297 -11.66 16.53 0.51
C LEU A 297 -11.58 16.05 -0.95
N ALA A 298 -10.94 14.91 -1.21
CA ALA A 298 -10.81 14.33 -2.55
C ALA A 298 -12.18 14.01 -3.16
N PHE A 299 -13.09 13.38 -2.40
CA PHE A 299 -14.46 13.16 -2.84
C PHE A 299 -15.25 14.46 -3.00
N GLY A 300 -15.06 15.43 -2.10
CA GLY A 300 -15.67 16.76 -2.22
C GLY A 300 -15.26 17.45 -3.53
N VAL A 301 -13.97 17.42 -3.87
CA VAL A 301 -13.43 17.96 -5.13
C VAL A 301 -13.98 17.20 -6.34
N LEU A 302 -14.05 15.86 -6.29
CA LEU A 302 -14.65 15.04 -7.34
C LEU A 302 -16.10 15.43 -7.62
N VAL A 303 -16.93 15.48 -6.57
CA VAL A 303 -18.35 15.82 -6.66
C VAL A 303 -18.49 17.25 -7.18
N ALA A 304 -17.74 18.21 -6.64
CA ALA A 304 -17.77 19.60 -7.09
C ALA A 304 -17.36 19.72 -8.57
N ALA A 305 -16.25 19.10 -8.98
CA ALA A 305 -15.78 19.12 -10.36
C ALA A 305 -16.76 18.43 -11.33
N SER A 306 -17.50 17.42 -10.87
CA SER A 306 -18.53 16.73 -11.67
C SER A 306 -19.84 17.53 -11.82
N ARG A 307 -20.14 18.42 -10.85
CA ARG A 307 -21.42 19.16 -10.80
C ARG A 307 -21.30 20.58 -11.34
N ILE A 308 -20.13 21.20 -11.24
CA ILE A 308 -19.89 22.57 -11.67
C ILE A 308 -19.68 22.59 -13.18
N THR A 309 -20.72 22.95 -13.92
CA THR A 309 -20.71 23.07 -15.39
C THR A 309 -19.65 24.04 -15.90
N TRP A 310 -19.28 25.06 -15.10
CA TRP A 310 -18.19 25.98 -15.40
C TRP A 310 -16.81 25.30 -15.55
N LEU A 311 -16.61 24.13 -14.93
CA LEU A 311 -15.38 23.35 -15.03
C LEU A 311 -15.39 22.35 -16.19
N GLN A 312 -16.57 22.05 -16.75
CA GLN A 312 -16.74 21.06 -17.80
C GLN A 312 -16.77 21.69 -19.19
N LYS A 313 -16.17 21.01 -20.16
CA LYS A 313 -16.37 21.26 -21.58
C LYS A 313 -17.78 20.77 -21.94
N ASP A 314 -18.46 21.47 -22.85
CA ASP A 314 -19.75 21.05 -23.37
C ASP A 314 -19.56 19.77 -24.21
N THR A 315 -19.51 18.65 -23.51
CA THR A 315 -19.57 17.31 -24.08
C THR A 315 -21.03 16.90 -23.89
N GLY A 316 -21.77 16.76 -24.99
CA GLY A 316 -23.22 16.64 -24.99
C GLY A 316 -23.75 15.71 -23.89
N HIS A 317 -24.85 16.12 -23.25
CA HIS A 317 -25.47 15.41 -22.12
C HIS A 317 -25.47 13.89 -22.34
N ALA A 318 -24.59 13.19 -21.61
CA ALA A 318 -24.62 11.73 -21.58
C ALA A 318 -26.00 11.31 -21.04
N ALA A 319 -26.62 10.31 -21.67
CA ALA A 319 -27.88 9.76 -21.21
C ALA A 319 -27.77 9.37 -19.71
N PRO A 320 -28.86 9.49 -18.92
CA PRO A 320 -28.83 9.08 -17.52
C PRO A 320 -28.35 7.63 -17.43
N GLY A 321 -27.19 7.42 -16.79
CA GLY A 321 -26.67 6.08 -16.52
C GLY A 321 -27.60 5.31 -15.58
N ALA A 322 -27.51 3.97 -15.59
CA ALA A 322 -28.19 3.16 -14.61
C ALA A 322 -27.82 3.59 -13.17
N PRO A 323 -28.71 3.40 -12.18
CA PRO A 323 -28.39 3.68 -10.78
C PRO A 323 -27.09 2.95 -10.37
N LEU A 324 -26.24 3.58 -9.56
CA LEU A 324 -24.99 2.98 -9.11
C LEU A 324 -25.18 1.62 -8.41
N SER A 325 -26.35 1.39 -7.78
CA SER A 325 -26.71 0.11 -7.15
C SER A 325 -26.89 -1.04 -8.15
N GLU A 326 -27.07 -0.71 -9.42
CA GLU A 326 -27.23 -1.66 -10.53
C GLU A 326 -25.96 -1.75 -11.40
N ASP A 327 -24.98 -0.87 -11.17
CA ASP A 327 -23.69 -0.90 -11.85
C ASP A 327 -22.78 -1.97 -11.24
N ASP A 328 -22.29 -2.87 -12.09
CA ASP A 328 -21.50 -4.01 -11.68
C ASP A 328 -20.15 -3.63 -11.04
N ALA A 329 -19.49 -2.58 -11.56
CA ALA A 329 -18.22 -2.13 -11.00
C ALA A 329 -18.44 -1.43 -9.66
N ALA A 330 -19.48 -0.60 -9.54
CA ALA A 330 -19.84 0.07 -8.30
C ALA A 330 -20.15 -0.94 -7.17
N VAL A 331 -20.94 -1.99 -7.46
CA VAL A 331 -21.27 -3.04 -6.48
C VAL A 331 -20.03 -3.85 -6.05
N LYS A 332 -19.00 -3.96 -6.90
CA LYS A 332 -17.75 -4.64 -6.55
C LYS A 332 -16.78 -3.78 -5.74
N ILE A 333 -16.86 -2.45 -5.85
CA ILE A 333 -15.88 -1.53 -5.26
C ILE A 333 -16.42 -0.87 -3.98
N ILE A 334 -17.67 -0.41 -3.98
CA ILE A 334 -18.23 0.41 -2.90
C ILE A 334 -18.26 -0.33 -1.55
N PRO A 335 -18.67 -1.62 -1.47
CA PRO A 335 -18.61 -2.34 -0.20
C PRO A 335 -17.20 -2.41 0.38
N PHE A 336 -16.19 -2.54 -0.47
CA PHE A 336 -14.79 -2.54 -0.05
C PHE A 336 -14.34 -1.15 0.43
N ILE A 337 -14.72 -0.08 -0.26
CA ILE A 337 -14.46 1.30 0.22
C ILE A 337 -15.11 1.52 1.59
N ILE A 338 -16.38 1.13 1.76
CA ILE A 338 -17.11 1.29 3.03
C ILE A 338 -16.44 0.47 4.14
N PHE A 339 -16.04 -0.77 3.86
CA PHE A 339 -15.31 -1.61 4.80
C PHE A 339 -13.98 -0.96 5.26
N MET A 340 -13.18 -0.46 4.32
CA MET A 340 -11.90 0.18 4.62
C MET A 340 -12.07 1.51 5.37
N VAL A 341 -12.97 2.38 4.89
CA VAL A 341 -13.20 3.70 5.50
C VAL A 341 -13.79 3.57 6.90
N SER A 342 -14.72 2.64 7.12
CA SER A 342 -15.28 2.40 8.45
C SER A 342 -14.23 1.86 9.43
N GLY A 343 -13.27 1.05 8.98
CA GLY A 343 -12.13 0.63 9.78
C GLY A 343 -11.24 1.81 10.18
N VAL A 344 -10.87 2.68 9.24
CA VAL A 344 -10.11 3.92 9.53
C VAL A 344 -10.88 4.83 10.49
N PHE A 345 -12.20 4.92 10.35
CA PHE A 345 -13.05 5.69 11.25
C PHE A 345 -13.07 5.11 12.67
N ALA A 346 -13.20 3.79 12.82
CA ALA A 346 -13.11 3.12 14.11
C ALA A 346 -11.76 3.43 14.80
N GLN A 347 -10.66 3.29 14.07
CA GLN A 347 -9.31 3.57 14.57
C GLN A 347 -9.10 5.04 14.98
N ALA A 348 -9.75 5.98 14.29
CA ALA A 348 -9.59 7.41 14.57
C ALA A 348 -10.38 7.88 15.80
N PHE A 349 -11.49 7.23 16.13
CA PHE A 349 -12.48 7.76 17.08
C PHE A 349 -12.78 6.85 18.29
N TRP A 350 -12.32 5.59 18.30
CA TRP A 350 -12.48 4.69 19.45
C TRP A 350 -11.13 4.40 20.13
N PRO A 351 -11.01 4.54 21.46
CA PRO A 351 -9.83 4.08 22.20
C PRO A 351 -9.59 2.57 22.07
N SER A 352 -10.69 1.81 21.96
CA SER A 352 -10.70 0.36 21.71
C SER A 352 -11.51 0.11 20.42
N PRO A 353 -10.84 0.14 19.25
CA PRO A 353 -11.47 0.06 17.93
C PRO A 353 -12.36 -1.17 17.73
N GLU A 354 -12.05 -2.28 18.40
CA GLU A 354 -12.85 -3.50 18.37
C GLU A 354 -14.30 -3.29 18.84
N LEU A 355 -14.54 -2.31 19.73
CA LEU A 355 -15.89 -1.97 20.19
C LEU A 355 -16.73 -1.30 19.09
N ALA A 356 -16.10 -0.67 18.10
CA ALA A 356 -16.79 -0.04 16.97
C ALA A 356 -17.25 -1.06 15.91
N TYR A 357 -16.80 -2.31 16.01
CA TYR A 357 -17.06 -3.31 14.98
C TYR A 357 -18.54 -3.54 14.66
N PRO A 358 -19.49 -3.53 15.61
CA PRO A 358 -20.91 -3.66 15.27
C PRO A 358 -21.42 -2.58 14.30
N ILE A 359 -20.90 -1.36 14.42
CA ILE A 359 -21.21 -0.27 13.48
C ILE A 359 -20.59 -0.57 12.12
N GLN A 360 -19.32 -0.99 12.08
CA GLN A 360 -18.65 -1.40 10.86
C GLN A 360 -19.38 -2.55 10.16
N ALA A 361 -19.83 -3.57 10.89
CA ALA A 361 -20.61 -4.69 10.37
C ALA A 361 -21.97 -4.24 9.82
N ALA A 362 -22.65 -3.30 10.48
CA ALA A 362 -23.89 -2.72 9.96
C ALA A 362 -23.66 -1.95 8.64
N LEU A 363 -22.55 -1.21 8.54
CA LEU A 363 -22.16 -0.50 7.31
C LEU A 363 -21.80 -1.49 6.17
N MET A 364 -21.07 -2.55 6.47
CA MET A 364 -20.77 -3.64 5.52
C MET A 364 -22.06 -4.29 5.00
N PHE A 365 -22.96 -4.66 5.91
CA PHE A 365 -24.26 -5.24 5.56
C PHE A 365 -25.08 -4.27 4.71
N GLY A 366 -25.16 -2.99 5.10
CA GLY A 366 -25.88 -1.96 4.36
C GLY A 366 -25.35 -1.78 2.93
N ALA A 367 -24.03 -1.82 2.76
CA ALA A 367 -23.38 -1.73 1.44
C ALA A 367 -23.70 -2.94 0.55
N LEU A 368 -23.65 -4.15 1.11
CA LEU A 368 -24.03 -5.37 0.39
C LEU A 368 -25.52 -5.38 0.04
N TRP A 369 -26.38 -4.97 0.98
CA TRP A 369 -27.83 -4.87 0.77
C TRP A 369 -28.21 -3.86 -0.31
N TRP A 370 -27.48 -2.73 -0.38
CA TRP A 370 -27.63 -1.72 -1.41
C TRP A 370 -27.37 -2.29 -2.81
N GLY A 371 -26.35 -3.14 -2.99
CA GLY A 371 -26.01 -3.80 -4.25
C GLY A 371 -26.69 -5.16 -4.52
N ARG A 372 -27.66 -5.57 -3.68
CA ARG A 372 -28.18 -6.96 -3.66
C ARG A 372 -28.68 -7.49 -5.01
N ALA A 373 -29.29 -6.63 -5.84
CA ALA A 373 -29.83 -7.03 -7.15
C ALA A 373 -28.75 -7.55 -8.10
N VAL A 374 -27.55 -6.97 -8.03
CA VAL A 374 -26.38 -7.42 -8.79
C VAL A 374 -25.71 -8.60 -8.09
N LEU A 375 -25.62 -8.59 -6.75
CA LEU A 375 -24.96 -9.66 -5.98
C LEU A 375 -25.57 -11.04 -6.21
N VAL A 376 -26.89 -11.13 -6.39
CA VAL A 376 -27.58 -12.41 -6.67
C VAL A 376 -27.03 -13.08 -7.94
N ARG A 377 -26.49 -12.33 -8.91
CA ARG A 377 -25.87 -12.88 -10.13
C ARG A 377 -24.59 -13.66 -9.84
N TYR A 378 -23.94 -13.39 -8.72
CA TYR A 378 -22.73 -14.08 -8.27
C TYR A 378 -23.02 -15.26 -7.36
N ALA A 379 -24.27 -15.44 -6.92
CA ALA A 379 -24.66 -16.54 -6.04
C ALA A 379 -24.64 -17.86 -6.81
N ALA A 380 -23.85 -18.82 -6.33
CA ALA A 380 -23.85 -20.18 -6.81
C ALA A 380 -23.46 -21.12 -5.67
N TRP A 381 -23.89 -22.39 -5.75
CA TRP A 381 -23.44 -23.40 -4.82
C TRP A 381 -21.94 -23.66 -5.00
N PRO A 382 -21.16 -23.60 -3.91
CA PRO A 382 -19.73 -23.84 -3.98
C PRO A 382 -19.44 -25.30 -4.29
N ASP A 383 -18.35 -25.56 -5.00
CA ASP A 383 -17.91 -26.93 -5.23
C ASP A 383 -17.02 -27.46 -4.09
N THR A 384 -16.83 -28.77 -4.07
CA THR A 384 -16.02 -29.44 -3.03
C THR A 384 -14.58 -28.95 -3.00
N VAL A 385 -13.99 -28.58 -4.15
CA VAL A 385 -12.61 -28.08 -4.22
C VAL A 385 -12.50 -26.72 -3.52
N ALA A 386 -13.47 -25.83 -3.70
CA ALA A 386 -13.53 -24.55 -3.01
C ALA A 386 -13.62 -24.74 -1.49
N VAL A 387 -14.48 -25.65 -1.02
CA VAL A 387 -14.61 -25.93 0.42
C VAL A 387 -13.31 -26.51 0.98
N LEU A 388 -12.71 -27.51 0.32
CA LEU A 388 -11.44 -28.11 0.77
C LEU A 388 -10.28 -27.09 0.74
N ALA A 389 -10.24 -26.21 -0.25
CA ALA A 389 -9.27 -25.12 -0.31
C ALA A 389 -9.44 -24.15 0.86
N GLY A 390 -10.69 -23.79 1.18
CA GLY A 390 -11.00 -22.97 2.36
C GLY A 390 -10.56 -23.62 3.67
N VAL A 391 -10.82 -24.93 3.84
CA VAL A 391 -10.32 -25.69 4.99
C VAL A 391 -8.80 -25.65 5.07
N GLY A 392 -8.12 -25.91 3.94
CA GLY A 392 -6.65 -25.87 3.88
C GLY A 392 -6.07 -24.50 4.25
N ILE A 393 -6.69 -23.42 3.76
CA ILE A 393 -6.29 -22.04 4.10
C ILE A 393 -6.51 -21.77 5.59
N GLY A 394 -7.70 -22.09 6.13
CA GLY A 394 -8.01 -21.87 7.55
C GLY A 394 -7.07 -22.64 8.48
N VAL A 395 -6.78 -23.91 8.17
CA VAL A 395 -5.81 -24.73 8.93
C VAL A 395 -4.40 -24.13 8.83
N GLY A 396 -3.94 -23.77 7.63
CA GLY A 396 -2.63 -23.14 7.46
C GLY A 396 -2.51 -21.82 8.23
N TRP A 397 -3.56 -21.00 8.21
CA TRP A 397 -3.65 -19.76 8.97
C TRP A 397 -3.53 -20.00 10.47
N LEU A 398 -4.21 -21.01 11.00
CA LEU A 398 -4.19 -21.36 12.42
C LEU A 398 -2.86 -21.98 12.86
N LEU A 399 -2.22 -22.80 12.02
CA LEU A 399 -0.93 -23.44 12.33
C LEU A 399 0.21 -22.42 12.43
N MET A 400 0.13 -21.33 11.68
CA MET A 400 1.11 -20.24 11.71
C MET A 400 0.64 -19.04 12.55
N ALA A 401 -0.48 -19.18 13.28
CA ALA A 401 -0.97 -18.12 14.14
C ALA A 401 -0.01 -17.90 15.33
N PRO A 402 0.18 -16.65 15.78
CA PRO A 402 0.95 -16.37 16.99
C PRO A 402 0.25 -16.97 18.23
N GLU A 403 0.96 -16.92 19.36
CA GLU A 403 0.39 -17.35 20.63
C GLU A 403 -0.90 -16.59 20.95
N PRO A 404 -1.93 -17.25 21.53
CA PRO A 404 -3.21 -16.61 21.78
C PRO A 404 -3.09 -15.41 22.71
N GLU A 405 -3.70 -14.30 22.32
CA GLU A 405 -3.82 -13.14 23.20
C GLU A 405 -5.18 -13.14 23.93
N PRO A 406 -5.20 -12.77 25.23
CA PRO A 406 -6.46 -12.64 25.95
C PRO A 406 -7.29 -11.49 25.36
N ALA A 407 -8.62 -11.60 25.48
CA ALA A 407 -9.53 -10.53 25.11
C ALA A 407 -9.14 -9.20 25.78
N SER A 408 -9.30 -8.09 25.06
CA SER A 408 -8.96 -6.77 25.60
C SER A 408 -9.77 -6.44 26.85
N GLN A 409 -9.22 -5.59 27.71
CA GLN A 409 -9.93 -5.12 28.92
C GLN A 409 -11.28 -4.48 28.58
N ALA A 410 -11.37 -3.81 27.43
CA ALA A 410 -12.59 -3.21 26.93
C ALA A 410 -13.68 -4.25 26.62
N LEU A 411 -13.32 -5.38 26.00
CA LEU A 411 -14.25 -6.48 25.76
C LEU A 411 -14.63 -7.20 27.06
N MET A 412 -13.67 -7.40 27.96
CA MET A 412 -13.93 -8.03 29.28
C MET A 412 -14.83 -7.18 30.18
N ALA A 413 -14.88 -5.86 29.97
CA ALA A 413 -15.75 -4.95 30.70
C ALA A 413 -17.22 -5.00 30.23
N LEU A 414 -17.52 -5.66 29.11
CA LEU A 414 -18.89 -5.80 28.61
C LEU A 414 -19.69 -6.78 29.47
N SER A 415 -20.98 -6.50 29.67
CA SER A 415 -21.89 -7.48 30.28
C SER A 415 -21.98 -8.75 29.40
N PRO A 416 -22.27 -9.93 29.96
CA PRO A 416 -22.30 -11.18 29.20
C PRO A 416 -23.21 -11.14 27.96
N LEU A 417 -24.39 -10.50 28.07
CA LEU A 417 -25.32 -10.36 26.95
C LEU A 417 -24.75 -9.46 25.85
N VAL A 418 -24.16 -8.32 26.21
CA VAL A 418 -23.58 -7.38 25.25
C VAL A 418 -22.35 -7.99 24.56
N PHE A 419 -21.52 -8.70 25.32
CA PHE A 419 -20.40 -9.46 24.76
C PHE A 419 -20.87 -10.54 23.77
N LEU A 420 -21.90 -11.32 24.12
CA LEU A 420 -22.46 -12.34 23.22
C LEU A 420 -22.98 -11.72 21.91
N LEU A 421 -23.68 -10.58 22.00
CA LEU A 421 -24.15 -9.85 20.82
C LEU A 421 -22.97 -9.36 19.97
N TRP A 422 -21.96 -8.74 20.61
CA TRP A 422 -20.75 -8.27 19.93
C TRP A 422 -20.02 -9.43 19.24
N ALA A 423 -19.80 -10.55 19.93
CA ALA A 423 -19.13 -11.74 19.43
C ALA A 423 -19.88 -12.35 18.25
N THR A 424 -21.21 -12.44 18.33
CA THR A 424 -22.07 -12.93 17.23
C THR A 424 -21.92 -12.03 16.01
N ILE A 425 -21.92 -10.71 16.20
CA ILE A 425 -21.74 -9.75 15.10
C ILE A 425 -20.32 -9.84 14.53
N ARG A 426 -19.29 -10.01 15.38
CA ARG A 426 -17.88 -10.20 14.96
C ARG A 426 -17.75 -11.42 14.06
N ILE A 427 -18.26 -12.55 14.49
CA ILE A 427 -18.24 -13.80 13.71
C ILE A 427 -19.03 -13.63 12.41
N ALA A 428 -20.25 -13.08 12.46
CA ALA A 428 -21.06 -12.88 11.27
C ALA A 428 -20.38 -11.96 10.25
N GLY A 429 -19.78 -10.85 10.70
CA GLY A 429 -19.05 -9.93 9.84
C GLY A 429 -17.84 -10.61 9.18
N THR A 430 -17.01 -11.31 9.95
CA THR A 430 -15.80 -11.98 9.44
C THR A 430 -16.12 -13.18 8.53
N VAL A 431 -17.19 -13.93 8.80
CA VAL A 431 -17.53 -15.14 8.03
C VAL A 431 -18.43 -14.84 6.83
N LEU A 432 -19.35 -13.89 6.94
CA LEU A 432 -20.39 -13.66 5.93
C LEU A 432 -20.15 -12.40 5.08
N PHE A 433 -19.65 -11.31 5.67
CA PHE A 433 -19.55 -10.03 4.98
C PHE A 433 -18.16 -9.82 4.35
N VAL A 434 -17.10 -9.97 5.13
CA VAL A 434 -15.72 -9.75 4.68
C VAL A 434 -15.37 -10.59 3.43
N PRO A 435 -15.65 -11.91 3.37
CA PRO A 435 -15.32 -12.71 2.19
C PRO A 435 -16.03 -12.22 0.94
N VAL A 436 -17.30 -11.83 1.05
CA VAL A 436 -18.06 -11.31 -0.09
C VAL A 436 -17.44 -9.99 -0.55
N ILE A 437 -17.17 -9.07 0.37
CA ILE A 437 -16.62 -7.74 0.08
C ILE A 437 -15.24 -7.83 -0.58
N GLU A 438 -14.33 -8.61 0.00
CA GLU A 438 -12.96 -8.70 -0.49
C GLU A 438 -12.90 -9.44 -1.83
N GLU A 439 -13.60 -10.58 -1.98
CA GLU A 439 -13.58 -11.30 -3.24
C GLU A 439 -14.23 -10.51 -4.38
N LEU A 440 -15.32 -9.76 -4.12
CA LEU A 440 -15.91 -8.84 -5.09
C LEU A 440 -14.89 -7.84 -5.63
N PHE A 441 -14.11 -7.23 -4.75
CA PHE A 441 -13.11 -6.24 -5.13
C PHE A 441 -11.89 -6.88 -5.80
N PHE A 442 -11.21 -7.81 -5.13
CA PHE A 442 -9.94 -8.36 -5.61
C PHE A 442 -10.12 -9.27 -6.83
N ARG A 443 -11.09 -10.19 -6.79
CA ARG A 443 -11.27 -11.22 -7.82
C ARG A 443 -12.32 -10.79 -8.84
N GLY A 444 -13.41 -10.20 -8.36
CA GLY A 444 -14.51 -9.72 -9.21
C GLY A 444 -14.14 -8.50 -10.06
N TYR A 445 -13.39 -7.54 -9.49
CA TYR A 445 -13.02 -6.29 -10.17
C TYR A 445 -11.55 -6.24 -10.60
N LEU A 446 -10.59 -6.34 -9.67
CA LEU A 446 -9.18 -6.08 -9.99
C LEU A 446 -8.58 -7.17 -10.88
N GLN A 447 -8.76 -8.45 -10.53
CA GLN A 447 -8.31 -9.58 -11.34
C GLN A 447 -8.95 -9.57 -12.74
N SER A 448 -10.27 -9.36 -12.84
CA SER A 448 -10.97 -9.34 -14.13
C SER A 448 -10.53 -8.18 -15.03
N ARG A 449 -10.24 -7.00 -14.46
CA ARG A 449 -9.74 -5.83 -15.20
C ARG A 449 -8.30 -5.98 -15.68
N LEU A 450 -7.48 -6.72 -14.93
CA LEU A 450 -6.08 -6.96 -15.26
C LEU A 450 -5.85 -8.17 -16.16
N ASP A 451 -6.85 -9.04 -16.32
CA ASP A 451 -6.79 -10.15 -17.27
C ASP A 451 -6.97 -9.64 -18.71
N ILE A 452 -5.89 -9.09 -19.25
CA ILE A 452 -5.79 -8.62 -20.65
C ILE A 452 -5.50 -9.77 -21.64
N GLY A 453 -5.64 -11.03 -21.19
CA GLY A 453 -5.41 -12.22 -22.00
C GLY A 453 -3.93 -12.58 -22.19
N GLY A 454 -3.72 -13.83 -22.60
CA GLY A 454 -2.39 -14.44 -22.71
C GLY A 454 -1.72 -14.68 -21.36
N TRP A 455 -0.63 -15.45 -21.37
CA TRP A 455 0.04 -15.86 -20.13
C TRP A 455 0.56 -14.69 -19.25
N PRO A 456 1.13 -13.58 -19.80
CA PRO A 456 1.60 -12.49 -18.94
C PRO A 456 0.44 -11.69 -18.35
N GLY A 457 -0.65 -11.49 -19.12
CA GLY A 457 -1.85 -10.84 -18.62
C GLY A 457 -2.45 -11.65 -17.47
N ARG A 458 -2.54 -12.97 -17.64
CA ARG A 458 -3.03 -13.87 -16.59
C ARG A 458 -2.12 -13.88 -15.36
N ALA A 459 -0.80 -13.88 -15.52
CA ALA A 459 0.13 -13.76 -14.41
C ALA A 459 -0.04 -12.44 -13.64
N ILE A 460 -0.19 -11.30 -14.34
CA ILE A 460 -0.45 -9.99 -13.73
C ILE A 460 -1.81 -9.98 -13.01
N SER A 461 -2.83 -10.58 -13.61
CA SER A 461 -4.18 -10.69 -13.03
C SER A 461 -4.20 -11.51 -11.73
N ILE A 462 -3.25 -12.41 -11.51
CA ILE A 462 -3.10 -13.13 -10.24
C ILE A 462 -2.20 -12.33 -9.30
N ALA A 463 -1.03 -11.92 -9.75
CA ALA A 463 0.02 -11.36 -8.91
C ALA A 463 -0.39 -10.02 -8.28
N VAL A 464 -0.97 -9.10 -9.05
CA VAL A 464 -1.30 -7.76 -8.55
C VAL A 464 -2.43 -7.79 -7.51
N PRO A 465 -3.59 -8.44 -7.75
CA PRO A 465 -4.63 -8.54 -6.71
C PRO A 465 -4.17 -9.34 -5.50
N THR A 466 -3.37 -10.39 -5.69
CA THR A 466 -2.80 -11.17 -4.57
C THR A 466 -1.87 -10.32 -3.72
N ALA A 467 -0.96 -9.57 -4.33
CA ALA A 467 -0.06 -8.69 -3.60
C ALA A 467 -0.82 -7.58 -2.86
N ALA A 468 -1.83 -6.98 -3.49
CA ALA A 468 -2.67 -5.98 -2.87
C ALA A 468 -3.48 -6.56 -1.69
N PHE A 469 -4.06 -7.76 -1.85
CA PHE A 469 -4.75 -8.48 -0.79
C PHE A 469 -3.81 -8.81 0.37
N ALA A 470 -2.64 -9.36 0.07
CA ALA A 470 -1.63 -9.70 1.07
C ALA A 470 -1.17 -8.47 1.86
N ALA A 471 -0.94 -7.33 1.19
CA ALA A 471 -0.49 -6.09 1.85
C ALA A 471 -1.48 -5.56 2.91
N LEU A 472 -2.75 -5.93 2.84
CA LEU A 472 -3.77 -5.55 3.84
C LEU A 472 -3.83 -6.50 5.03
N HIS A 473 -3.21 -7.66 4.93
CA HIS A 473 -3.20 -8.68 5.97
C HIS A 473 -1.80 -8.70 6.59
N GLY A 474 -1.66 -8.36 7.87
CA GLY A 474 -0.37 -8.29 8.57
C GLY A 474 0.48 -9.59 8.50
N ARG A 475 -0.13 -10.69 8.02
CA ARG A 475 0.47 -11.99 7.72
C ARG A 475 0.62 -12.17 6.20
N TYR A 476 1.59 -11.46 5.63
CA TYR A 476 1.74 -11.28 4.19
C TYR A 476 1.90 -12.60 3.40
N LEU A 477 2.61 -13.59 3.96
CA LEU A 477 2.87 -14.85 3.27
C LEU A 477 1.59 -15.69 3.17
N GLU A 478 0.88 -15.85 4.28
CA GLU A 478 -0.34 -16.63 4.40
C GLU A 478 -1.45 -16.00 3.55
N ALA A 479 -1.60 -14.69 3.64
CA ALA A 479 -2.52 -13.94 2.79
C ALA A 479 -2.13 -13.99 1.31
N GLY A 480 -0.83 -14.02 0.99
CA GLY A 480 -0.34 -14.22 -0.36
C GLY A 480 -0.71 -15.61 -0.91
N ILE A 481 -0.49 -16.67 -0.13
CA ILE A 481 -0.84 -18.05 -0.51
C ILE A 481 -2.36 -18.20 -0.69
N ALA A 482 -3.14 -17.76 0.29
CA ALA A 482 -4.60 -17.71 0.19
C ALA A 482 -5.03 -16.92 -1.04
N GLY A 483 -4.35 -15.80 -1.29
CA GLY A 483 -4.64 -14.91 -2.39
C GLY A 483 -4.48 -15.56 -3.77
N VAL A 484 -3.40 -16.33 -3.95
CA VAL A 484 -3.17 -17.15 -5.15
C VAL A 484 -4.25 -18.22 -5.27
N ILE A 485 -4.57 -18.94 -4.19
CA ILE A 485 -5.58 -20.02 -4.22
C ILE A 485 -6.95 -19.48 -4.65
N PHE A 486 -7.41 -18.36 -4.07
CA PHE A 486 -8.65 -17.71 -4.46
C PHE A 486 -8.65 -17.30 -5.93
N ALA A 487 -7.54 -16.71 -6.42
CA ALA A 487 -7.42 -16.35 -7.83
C ALA A 487 -7.49 -17.57 -8.77
N LEU A 488 -6.85 -18.68 -8.40
CA LEU A 488 -6.88 -19.93 -9.15
C LEU A 488 -8.27 -20.58 -9.15
N LEU A 489 -9.01 -20.51 -8.05
CA LEU A 489 -10.39 -21.01 -7.97
C LEU A 489 -11.30 -20.29 -8.97
N VAL A 490 -11.20 -18.96 -9.05
CA VAL A 490 -11.95 -18.17 -10.05
C VAL A 490 -11.51 -18.54 -11.47
N LEU A 491 -10.21 -18.66 -11.72
CA LEU A 491 -9.68 -19.01 -13.04
C LEU A 491 -10.03 -20.42 -13.52
N ARG A 492 -10.34 -21.34 -12.60
CA ARG A 492 -10.69 -22.73 -12.92
C ARG A 492 -12.09 -22.85 -13.52
N ARG A 493 -13.07 -22.10 -13.00
CA ARG A 493 -14.49 -22.22 -13.40
C ARG A 493 -15.14 -20.92 -13.86
N GLY A 494 -14.45 -19.79 -13.77
CA GLY A 494 -15.00 -18.46 -14.05
C GLY A 494 -16.05 -18.00 -13.02
N ARG A 495 -16.07 -18.60 -11.82
CA ARG A 495 -17.10 -18.33 -10.81
C ARG A 495 -16.49 -17.66 -9.58
N LEU A 496 -17.06 -16.51 -9.22
CA LEU A 496 -16.65 -15.79 -8.01
C LEU A 496 -17.10 -16.50 -6.71
N ALA A 497 -18.25 -17.19 -6.76
CA ALA A 497 -18.80 -17.94 -5.64
C ALA A 497 -17.81 -18.96 -5.02
N ASP A 498 -16.98 -19.59 -5.85
CA ASP A 498 -16.00 -20.58 -5.38
C ASP A 498 -14.92 -19.93 -4.52
N ALA A 499 -14.45 -18.72 -4.86
CA ALA A 499 -13.50 -17.97 -4.04
C ALA A 499 -14.16 -17.43 -2.76
N ILE A 500 -15.38 -16.87 -2.86
CA ILE A 500 -16.16 -16.38 -1.71
C ILE A 500 -16.35 -17.50 -0.69
N ALA A 501 -16.75 -18.69 -1.15
CA ALA A 501 -17.00 -19.81 -0.25
C ALA A 501 -15.71 -20.36 0.37
N ALA A 502 -14.62 -20.49 -0.40
CA ALA A 502 -13.33 -20.90 0.16
C ALA A 502 -12.88 -19.94 1.26
N HIS A 503 -13.01 -18.63 1.03
CA HIS A 503 -12.66 -17.61 2.00
C HIS A 503 -13.60 -17.65 3.22
N ALA A 504 -14.91 -17.73 3.02
CA ALA A 504 -15.87 -17.86 4.13
C ALA A 504 -15.63 -19.11 4.99
N VAL A 505 -15.28 -20.24 4.38
CA VAL A 505 -14.93 -21.48 5.10
C VAL A 505 -13.64 -21.30 5.91
N ALA A 506 -12.62 -20.68 5.34
CA ALA A 506 -11.39 -20.38 6.06
C ALA A 506 -11.68 -19.49 7.30
N ASN A 507 -12.44 -18.41 7.10
CA ASN A 507 -12.82 -17.49 8.17
C ASN A 507 -13.72 -18.15 9.22
N ALA A 508 -14.61 -19.06 8.83
CA ALA A 508 -15.44 -19.82 9.77
C ALA A 508 -14.60 -20.70 10.70
N LEU A 509 -13.58 -21.38 10.17
CA LEU A 509 -12.65 -22.17 10.99
C LEU A 509 -11.85 -21.28 11.94
N ILE A 510 -11.31 -20.16 11.45
CA ILE A 510 -10.55 -19.22 12.26
C ILE A 510 -11.45 -18.63 13.37
N ALA A 511 -12.67 -18.23 13.03
CA ALA A 511 -13.65 -17.69 13.98
C ALA A 511 -14.07 -18.71 15.05
N ALA A 512 -14.21 -19.98 14.68
CA ALA A 512 -14.52 -21.03 15.65
C ALA A 512 -13.38 -21.22 16.67
N VAL A 513 -12.12 -21.18 16.21
CA VAL A 513 -10.96 -21.27 17.11
C VAL A 513 -10.79 -20.00 17.96
N ALA A 514 -11.01 -18.82 17.38
CA ALA A 514 -11.03 -17.55 18.08
C ALA A 514 -12.03 -17.57 19.25
N ALA A 515 -13.28 -17.97 18.98
CA ALA A 515 -14.32 -18.09 19.99
C ALA A 515 -14.00 -19.14 21.06
N TRP A 516 -13.40 -20.27 20.67
CA TRP A 516 -13.00 -21.32 21.62
C TRP A 516 -11.86 -20.89 22.56
N ARG A 517 -10.87 -20.17 22.03
CA ARG A 517 -9.71 -19.67 22.80
C ARG A 517 -10.00 -18.37 23.56
N GLY A 518 -11.06 -17.66 23.20
CA GLY A 518 -11.30 -16.28 23.65
C GLY A 518 -10.34 -15.27 23.01
N ASP A 519 -9.66 -15.67 21.92
CA ASP A 519 -8.69 -14.87 21.19
C ASP A 519 -9.38 -14.18 20.01
N TRP A 520 -9.99 -13.03 20.30
CA TRP A 520 -10.71 -12.23 19.32
C TRP A 520 -9.79 -11.43 18.40
N GLY A 521 -8.47 -11.44 18.63
CA GLY A 521 -7.49 -10.83 17.72
C GLY A 521 -7.30 -11.63 16.43
N LEU A 522 -7.71 -12.91 16.41
CA LEU A 522 -7.61 -13.78 15.23
C LEU A 522 -8.59 -13.45 14.10
N ILE A 523 -9.71 -12.77 14.39
CA ILE A 523 -10.80 -12.48 13.44
C ILE A 523 -11.16 -11.02 13.45
#